data_AF-Q12DA4-F1
#
_entry.id   AF-Q12DA4-F1
#
_cell.length_a   1.000
_cell.length_b   1.000
_cell.length_c   1.000
_cell.angle_alpha   90.00
_cell.angle_beta   90.00
_cell.angle_gamma   90.00
#
_symmetry.space_group_name_H-M   'P 1'
#
loop_
_entity.id
_entity.type
_entity.pdbx_description
1 polymer ?
#
loop_
_entity_poly.entity_id
_entity_poly.type
_entity_poly.pdbx_seq_one_letter_code
_entity_poly.pdbx_strand_id
1 'polypeptide(L)'
;MPGAYAHIAVVNDAQKRADSAGLREDTLVSLGLYLKYAELGAVSPDYPYLTLKQGQKKWADAMHYTRNASLLRVGVAAVAKLPPDLRPKATAWLLGFAAHMVTDMTIHPVVERRVGPYKGNEGEHRRCEMHQDAFIFPRVMNVGDTGLSEHLATGIAACHAADDEDEIDPTVGQVWLAMLAAVYPEDLTGGPPLPGAWHCGFRDILAAMAGANHLFPFARHVSADLNIAYPTESSIDTSYTLQLRTPEGPMDYEAIYGRARSNVLAVWKGLDDALIEGRSDALDTLEDWNLDTGRSVQTGKLVFWREPA
;
A
#
# COMPACT_ATOMS: atom_id res chain seq x y z
N MET A 1 6.17 -6.85 4.21
CA MET A 1 5.47 -5.86 3.36
C MET A 1 5.08 -6.63 2.14
N PRO A 2 3.78 -6.85 1.88
CA PRO A 2 3.35 -7.57 0.70
C PRO A 2 4.00 -6.94 -0.51
N GLY A 3 4.18 -7.76 -1.54
CA GLY A 3 4.85 -7.28 -2.73
C GLY A 3 4.09 -6.08 -3.29
N ALA A 4 4.84 -5.02 -3.62
CA ALA A 4 4.29 -3.74 -4.07
C ALA A 4 3.32 -3.89 -5.27
N TYR A 5 3.47 -4.95 -6.06
CA TYR A 5 2.57 -5.20 -7.18
C TYR A 5 1.21 -5.75 -6.73
N ALA A 6 1.13 -6.56 -5.67
CA ALA A 6 -0.16 -6.93 -5.08
C ALA A 6 -0.95 -5.70 -4.61
N HIS A 7 -0.27 -4.69 -4.04
CA HIS A 7 -0.91 -3.43 -3.65
C HIS A 7 -1.47 -2.64 -4.84
N ILE A 8 -0.67 -2.48 -5.90
CA ILE A 8 -1.11 -1.81 -7.13
C ILE A 8 -2.27 -2.59 -7.77
N ALA A 9 -2.20 -3.92 -7.79
CA ALA A 9 -3.28 -4.77 -8.31
C ALA A 9 -4.57 -4.58 -7.50
N VAL A 10 -4.50 -4.64 -6.16
CA VAL A 10 -5.69 -4.53 -5.30
C VAL A 10 -6.36 -3.18 -5.49
N VAL A 11 -5.60 -2.08 -5.59
CA VAL A 11 -6.18 -0.74 -5.70
C VAL A 11 -6.92 -0.57 -7.02
N ASN A 12 -6.37 -1.13 -8.10
CA ASN A 12 -6.99 -1.16 -9.42
C ASN A 12 -8.27 -2.02 -9.46
N ASP A 13 -8.25 -3.21 -8.86
CA ASP A 13 -9.44 -4.08 -8.81
C ASP A 13 -10.52 -3.52 -7.86
N ALA A 14 -10.12 -2.92 -6.74
CA ALA A 14 -11.03 -2.23 -5.84
C ALA A 14 -11.68 -1.03 -6.52
N GLN A 15 -10.93 -0.21 -7.26
CA GLN A 15 -11.48 0.93 -8.00
C GLN A 15 -12.60 0.51 -8.96
N LYS A 16 -12.41 -0.60 -9.69
CA LYS A 16 -13.43 -1.16 -10.62
C LYS A 16 -14.72 -1.62 -9.91
N ARG A 17 -14.69 -1.77 -8.58
CA ARG A 17 -15.79 -2.30 -7.75
C ARG A 17 -16.30 -1.30 -6.72
N ALA A 18 -15.73 -0.11 -6.69
CA ALA A 18 -16.05 0.95 -5.73
C ALA A 18 -17.55 1.30 -5.74
N ASP A 19 -18.16 1.36 -6.93
CA ASP A 19 -19.60 1.64 -7.08
C ASP A 19 -20.46 0.56 -6.40
N SER A 20 -20.13 -0.72 -6.60
CA SER A 20 -20.83 -1.84 -5.97
C SER A 20 -20.65 -1.87 -4.44
N ALA A 21 -19.63 -1.20 -3.90
CA ALA A 21 -19.42 -1.03 -2.46
C ALA A 21 -20.16 0.20 -1.89
N GLY A 22 -20.87 0.96 -2.72
CA GLY A 22 -21.67 2.12 -2.30
C GLY A 22 -20.83 3.36 -2.00
N LEU A 23 -19.65 3.49 -2.63
CA LEU A 23 -18.91 4.75 -2.63
C LEU A 23 -19.70 5.82 -3.39
N ARG A 24 -19.68 7.05 -2.89
CA ARG A 24 -20.42 8.17 -3.50
C ARG A 24 -19.79 8.64 -4.80
N GLU A 25 -20.61 9.27 -5.63
CA GLU A 25 -20.26 9.72 -6.98
C GLU A 25 -18.98 10.57 -7.02
N ASP A 26 -18.83 11.56 -6.13
CA ASP A 26 -17.62 12.41 -6.07
C ASP A 26 -16.34 11.59 -5.82
N THR A 27 -16.43 10.55 -5.00
CA THR A 27 -15.30 9.65 -4.70
C THR A 27 -15.04 8.72 -5.88
N LEU A 28 -16.07 8.22 -6.55
CA LEU A 28 -15.93 7.43 -7.78
C LEU A 28 -15.27 8.24 -8.89
N VAL A 29 -15.68 9.50 -9.08
CA VAL A 29 -15.07 10.44 -10.03
C VAL A 29 -13.61 10.70 -9.66
N SER A 30 -13.32 10.91 -8.37
CA SER A 30 -11.95 11.11 -7.89
C SER A 30 -11.06 9.91 -8.21
N LEU A 31 -11.51 8.68 -7.91
CA LEU A 31 -10.78 7.46 -8.24
C LEU A 31 -10.60 7.26 -9.75
N GLY A 32 -11.60 7.60 -10.57
CA GLY A 32 -11.53 7.49 -12.02
C GLY A 32 -10.56 8.47 -12.67
N LEU A 33 -10.54 9.72 -12.22
CA LEU A 33 -9.66 10.77 -12.78
C LEU A 33 -8.23 10.71 -12.23
N TYR A 34 -8.06 10.22 -11.00
CA TYR A 34 -6.80 10.30 -10.27
C TYR A 34 -6.28 8.90 -9.85
N LEU A 35 -6.56 7.87 -10.63
CA LEU A 35 -6.16 6.48 -10.34
C LEU A 35 -4.66 6.35 -10.02
N LYS A 36 -3.78 7.04 -10.76
CA LYS A 36 -2.33 7.06 -10.48
C LYS A 36 -1.97 7.51 -9.06
N TYR A 37 -2.79 8.39 -8.45
CA TYR A 37 -2.61 8.82 -7.07
C TYR A 37 -3.07 7.76 -6.08
N ALA A 38 -4.10 6.98 -6.41
CA ALA A 38 -4.47 5.80 -5.62
C ALA A 38 -3.39 4.71 -5.67
N GLU A 39 -2.76 4.49 -6.83
CA GLU A 39 -1.60 3.60 -6.98
C GLU A 39 -0.40 4.10 -6.16
N LEU A 40 -0.07 5.39 -6.24
CA LEU A 40 0.94 6.02 -5.40
C LEU A 40 0.62 5.80 -3.92
N GLY A 41 -0.63 6.03 -3.51
CA GLY A 41 -1.08 5.79 -2.14
C GLY A 41 -0.84 4.35 -1.69
N ALA A 42 -1.14 3.38 -2.55
CA ALA A 42 -1.01 1.95 -2.26
C ALA A 42 0.44 1.47 -2.03
N VAL A 43 1.44 2.27 -2.42
CA VAL A 43 2.86 2.01 -2.16
C VAL A 43 3.51 3.04 -1.24
N SER A 44 2.76 4.07 -0.83
CA SER A 44 3.30 5.19 -0.03
C SER A 44 3.81 4.78 1.34
N PRO A 45 3.19 3.87 2.11
CA PRO A 45 3.76 3.44 3.39
C PRO A 45 5.18 2.84 3.29
N ASP A 46 5.56 2.33 2.11
CA ASP A 46 6.85 1.66 1.85
C ASP A 46 7.92 2.60 1.27
N TYR A 47 7.50 3.73 0.71
CA TYR A 47 8.36 4.73 0.09
C TYR A 47 9.58 5.14 0.94
N PRO A 48 9.47 5.31 2.27
CA PRO A 48 10.63 5.66 3.09
C PRO A 48 11.75 4.60 3.09
N TYR A 49 11.50 3.34 2.69
CA TYR A 49 12.54 2.32 2.51
C TYR A 49 13.36 2.50 1.22
N LEU A 50 12.87 3.32 0.27
CA LEU A 50 13.47 3.48 -1.05
C LEU A 50 14.58 4.54 -1.07
N THR A 51 14.59 5.45 -0.10
CA THR A 51 15.59 6.52 -0.03
C THR A 51 16.88 6.06 0.66
N LEU A 52 18.03 6.51 0.16
CA LEU A 52 19.33 6.32 0.82
C LEU A 52 19.54 7.28 2.00
N LYS A 53 18.64 8.27 2.20
CA LYS A 53 18.78 9.27 3.27
C LYS A 53 18.60 8.61 4.64
N GLN A 54 19.57 8.85 5.53
CA GLN A 54 19.57 8.29 6.88
C GLN A 54 18.33 8.73 7.68
N GLY A 55 17.84 7.82 8.53
CA GLY A 55 16.74 8.08 9.44
C GLY A 55 15.35 8.08 8.80
N GLN A 56 15.22 7.83 7.49
CA GLN A 56 13.91 7.83 6.82
C GLN A 56 13.15 6.51 7.00
N LYS A 57 13.86 5.38 7.14
CA LYS A 57 13.29 4.05 7.44
C LYS A 57 12.24 4.08 8.56
N LYS A 58 12.51 4.83 9.63
CA LYS A 58 11.64 4.94 10.80
C LYS A 58 10.21 5.39 10.45
N TRP A 59 10.04 6.17 9.38
CA TRP A 59 8.73 6.66 8.96
C TRP A 59 7.89 5.54 8.35
N ALA A 60 8.53 4.62 7.62
CA ALA A 60 7.85 3.42 7.17
C ALA A 60 7.53 2.50 8.38
N ASP A 61 8.50 2.26 9.26
CA ASP A 61 8.27 1.47 10.49
C ASP A 61 7.09 2.05 11.31
N ALA A 62 7.02 3.38 11.48
CA ALA A 62 5.94 4.05 12.19
C ALA A 62 4.57 3.79 11.52
N MET A 63 4.48 3.94 10.19
CA MET A 63 3.25 3.68 9.44
C MET A 63 2.84 2.20 9.41
N HIS A 64 3.76 1.27 9.73
CA HIS A 64 3.50 -0.18 9.74
C HIS A 64 3.13 -0.75 11.10
N TYR A 65 3.61 -0.16 12.19
CA TYR A 65 3.50 -0.81 13.51
C TYR A 65 2.48 -0.18 14.47
N THR A 66 2.16 1.09 14.31
CA THR A 66 1.35 1.81 15.31
C THR A 66 0.48 2.90 14.68
N ARG A 67 -0.51 3.37 15.45
CA ARG A 67 -1.29 4.60 15.20
C ARG A 67 -1.89 4.73 13.78
N ASN A 68 -2.12 3.62 13.08
CA ASN A 68 -2.59 3.60 11.68
C ASN A 68 -4.03 4.11 11.57
N ALA A 69 -4.89 3.77 12.53
CA ALA A 69 -6.25 4.32 12.57
C ALA A 69 -6.21 5.84 12.81
N SER A 70 -5.28 6.30 13.64
CA SER A 70 -5.05 7.74 13.84
C SER A 70 -4.56 8.44 12.57
N LEU A 71 -3.65 7.81 11.81
CA LEU A 71 -3.21 8.32 10.51
C LEU A 71 -4.38 8.50 9.55
N LEU A 72 -5.26 7.51 9.42
CA LEU A 72 -6.43 7.60 8.52
C LEU A 72 -7.40 8.71 8.95
N ARG A 73 -7.68 8.85 10.25
CA ARG A 73 -8.53 9.94 10.79
C ARG A 73 -7.94 11.32 10.51
N VAL A 74 -6.65 11.50 10.76
CA VAL A 74 -5.97 12.75 10.45
C VAL A 74 -5.92 12.99 8.95
N GLY A 75 -5.74 11.94 8.14
CA GLY A 75 -5.76 12.01 6.68
C GLY A 75 -7.08 12.57 6.15
N VAL A 76 -8.21 12.06 6.63
CA VAL A 76 -9.54 12.59 6.30
C VAL A 76 -9.64 14.08 6.66
N ALA A 77 -9.22 14.45 7.87
CA ALA A 77 -9.25 15.84 8.32
C ALA A 77 -8.31 16.76 7.51
N ALA A 78 -7.17 16.24 7.05
CA ALA A 78 -6.21 16.97 6.21
C ALA A 78 -6.76 17.19 4.80
N VAL A 79 -7.36 16.16 4.19
CA VAL A 79 -8.02 16.28 2.87
C VAL A 79 -9.18 17.27 2.94
N ALA A 80 -10.02 17.21 3.97
CA ALA A 80 -11.15 18.12 4.13
C ALA A 80 -10.76 19.61 4.21
N LYS A 81 -9.54 19.91 4.69
CA LYS A 81 -8.99 21.27 4.79
C LYS A 81 -8.45 21.81 3.47
N LEU A 82 -8.27 20.98 2.46
CA LEU A 82 -7.79 21.42 1.14
C LEU A 82 -8.84 22.28 0.41
N PRO A 83 -8.42 23.17 -0.49
CA PRO A 83 -9.27 23.75 -1.52
C PRO A 83 -10.05 22.67 -2.30
N PRO A 84 -11.33 22.90 -2.67
CA PRO A 84 -12.16 21.89 -3.31
C PRO A 84 -11.56 21.26 -4.58
N ASP A 85 -10.80 22.01 -5.37
CA ASP A 85 -10.12 21.56 -6.59
C ASP A 85 -8.95 20.62 -6.32
N LEU A 86 -8.34 20.68 -5.13
CA LEU A 86 -7.22 19.83 -4.73
C LEU A 86 -7.66 18.55 -4.00
N ARG A 87 -8.90 18.50 -3.49
CA ARG A 87 -9.42 17.34 -2.76
C ARG A 87 -9.45 16.05 -3.57
N PRO A 88 -9.91 16.01 -4.84
CA PRO A 88 -10.08 14.75 -5.56
C PRO A 88 -8.82 13.90 -5.66
N LYS A 89 -7.67 14.52 -6.00
CA LYS A 89 -6.38 13.81 -6.06
C LYS A 89 -5.93 13.31 -4.68
N ALA A 90 -6.13 14.10 -3.64
CA ALA A 90 -5.74 13.75 -2.27
C ALA A 90 -6.65 12.65 -1.69
N THR A 91 -7.94 12.67 -2.04
CA THR A 91 -8.90 11.60 -1.76
C THR A 91 -8.45 10.29 -2.41
N ALA A 92 -8.13 10.30 -3.70
CA ALA A 92 -7.63 9.11 -4.39
C ALA A 92 -6.36 8.55 -3.72
N TRP A 93 -5.40 9.43 -3.39
CA TRP A 93 -4.19 9.03 -2.67
C TRP A 93 -4.48 8.43 -1.29
N LEU A 94 -5.35 9.04 -0.48
CA LEU A 94 -5.70 8.55 0.85
C LEU A 94 -6.39 7.18 0.79
N LEU A 95 -7.25 6.95 -0.20
CA LEU A 95 -7.86 5.63 -0.44
C LEU A 95 -6.80 4.60 -0.82
N GLY A 96 -5.84 4.95 -1.67
CA GLY A 96 -4.66 4.12 -1.94
C GLY A 96 -3.87 3.77 -0.68
N PHE A 97 -3.56 4.78 0.14
CA PHE A 97 -2.84 4.63 1.41
C PHE A 97 -3.56 3.68 2.37
N ALA A 98 -4.88 3.78 2.48
CA ALA A 98 -5.68 2.84 3.24
C ALA A 98 -5.71 1.44 2.62
N ALA A 99 -5.73 1.34 1.30
CA ALA A 99 -5.72 0.05 0.61
C ALA A 99 -4.44 -0.74 0.91
N HIS A 100 -3.29 -0.06 0.98
CA HIS A 100 -2.04 -0.67 1.44
C HIS A 100 -2.22 -1.34 2.81
N MET A 101 -2.60 -0.53 3.82
CA MET A 101 -2.72 -0.99 5.20
C MET A 101 -3.67 -2.19 5.34
N VAL A 102 -4.81 -2.15 4.64
CA VAL A 102 -5.81 -3.22 4.70
C VAL A 102 -5.33 -4.50 4.00
N THR A 103 -4.54 -4.35 2.95
CA THR A 103 -3.96 -5.48 2.21
C THR A 103 -2.96 -6.23 3.08
N ASP A 104 -2.03 -5.52 3.71
CA ASP A 104 -1.08 -6.08 4.69
C ASP A 104 -1.81 -6.84 5.77
N MET A 105 -2.80 -6.18 6.38
CA MET A 105 -3.58 -6.74 7.47
C MET A 105 -4.35 -8.01 7.09
N THR A 106 -4.63 -8.18 5.79
CA THR A 106 -5.29 -9.38 5.28
C THR A 106 -4.28 -10.46 4.88
N ILE A 107 -3.19 -10.10 4.20
CA ILE A 107 -2.27 -11.06 3.56
C ILE A 107 -1.17 -11.52 4.51
N HIS A 108 -0.56 -10.64 5.30
CA HIS A 108 0.56 -10.99 6.16
C HIS A 108 0.28 -12.10 7.19
N PRO A 109 -0.93 -12.23 7.79
CA PRO A 109 -1.24 -13.40 8.63
C PRO A 109 -1.05 -14.75 7.92
N VAL A 110 -1.20 -14.77 6.59
CA VAL A 110 -1.00 -15.97 5.76
C VAL A 110 0.48 -16.16 5.43
N VAL A 111 1.19 -15.07 5.10
CA VAL A 111 2.64 -15.08 4.88
C VAL A 111 3.36 -15.55 6.14
N GLU A 112 3.03 -14.99 7.30
CA GLU A 112 3.59 -15.35 8.59
C GLU A 112 3.39 -16.85 8.91
N ARG A 113 2.21 -17.41 8.58
CA ARG A 113 1.94 -18.85 8.74
C ARG A 113 2.75 -19.74 7.80
N ARG A 114 3.18 -19.21 6.65
CA ARG A 114 3.95 -19.94 5.64
C ARG A 114 5.45 -19.92 5.90
N VAL A 115 5.99 -18.78 6.33
CA VAL A 115 7.44 -18.55 6.43
C VAL A 115 7.93 -18.13 7.83
N GLY A 116 7.03 -17.99 8.81
CA GLY A 116 7.35 -17.56 10.17
C GLY A 116 7.24 -16.03 10.38
N PRO A 117 7.56 -15.51 11.58
CA PRO A 117 7.53 -14.07 11.87
C PRO A 117 8.48 -13.29 10.96
N TYR A 118 8.11 -12.05 10.59
CA TYR A 118 8.93 -11.22 9.69
C TYR A 118 10.39 -11.08 10.17
N LYS A 119 10.56 -10.73 11.46
CA LYS A 119 11.88 -10.57 12.07
C LYS A 119 12.66 -11.89 12.02
N GLY A 120 13.78 -11.90 11.29
CA GLY A 120 14.64 -13.05 11.08
C GLY A 120 14.23 -13.95 9.91
N ASN A 121 13.12 -13.66 9.21
CA ASN A 121 12.68 -14.37 8.00
C ASN A 121 12.43 -13.41 6.82
N GLU A 122 13.05 -12.22 6.83
CA GLU A 122 12.76 -11.13 5.88
C GLU A 122 12.96 -11.55 4.41
N GLY A 123 13.97 -12.39 4.13
CA GLY A 123 14.24 -12.93 2.80
C GLY A 123 13.18 -13.92 2.32
N GLU A 124 12.64 -14.75 3.22
CA GLU A 124 11.61 -15.73 2.88
C GLU A 124 10.22 -15.10 2.79
N HIS A 125 9.94 -14.06 3.60
CA HIS A 125 8.78 -13.17 3.39
C HIS A 125 8.81 -12.60 1.99
N ARG A 126 9.93 -11.96 1.63
CA ARG A 126 10.10 -11.38 0.30
C ARG A 126 9.94 -12.39 -0.82
N ARG A 127 10.51 -13.59 -0.68
CA ARG A 127 10.33 -14.67 -1.66
C ARG A 127 8.85 -15.02 -1.81
N CYS A 128 8.13 -15.25 -0.71
CA CYS A 128 6.71 -15.55 -0.74
C CYS A 128 5.90 -14.45 -1.45
N GLU A 129 6.14 -13.19 -1.08
CA GLU A 129 5.49 -12.00 -1.63
C GLU A 129 5.77 -11.84 -3.13
N MET A 130 7.01 -12.06 -3.59
CA MET A 130 7.37 -11.95 -5.01
C MET A 130 6.68 -13.01 -5.88
N HIS A 131 6.51 -14.23 -5.37
CA HIS A 131 5.74 -15.28 -6.06
C HIS A 131 4.25 -14.92 -6.13
N GLN A 132 3.71 -14.33 -5.06
CA GLN A 132 2.33 -13.88 -4.99
C GLN A 132 2.05 -12.69 -5.93
N ASP A 133 2.96 -11.73 -6.01
CA ASP A 133 2.94 -10.62 -6.96
C ASP A 133 2.99 -11.09 -8.41
N ALA A 134 3.96 -11.94 -8.75
CA ALA A 134 4.09 -12.52 -10.08
C ALA A 134 2.85 -13.31 -10.50
N PHE A 135 2.14 -13.90 -9.53
CA PHE A 135 0.87 -14.56 -9.77
C PHE A 135 -0.28 -13.57 -10.01
N ILE A 136 -0.49 -12.59 -9.12
CA ILE A 136 -1.72 -11.79 -9.15
C ILE A 136 -1.65 -10.58 -10.08
N PHE A 137 -0.50 -9.93 -10.18
CA PHE A 137 -0.38 -8.66 -10.89
C PHE A 137 -0.73 -8.78 -12.39
N PRO A 138 -0.19 -9.75 -13.15
CA PRO A 138 -0.55 -9.89 -14.57
C PRO A 138 -2.04 -10.21 -14.77
N ARG A 139 -2.64 -11.00 -13.85
CA ARG A 139 -4.05 -11.41 -13.90
C ARG A 139 -5.01 -10.23 -13.71
N VAL A 140 -4.62 -9.24 -12.92
CA VAL A 140 -5.47 -8.09 -12.58
C VAL A 140 -5.24 -6.92 -13.51
N MET A 141 -3.97 -6.62 -13.79
CA MET A 141 -3.59 -5.44 -14.56
C MET A 141 -3.72 -5.67 -16.06
N ASN A 142 -3.63 -6.93 -16.52
CA ASN A 142 -3.65 -7.28 -17.95
C ASN A 142 -2.62 -6.47 -18.76
N VAL A 143 -1.52 -6.09 -18.11
CA VAL A 143 -0.38 -5.43 -18.74
C VAL A 143 0.67 -6.50 -19.03
N GLY A 144 1.10 -6.60 -20.29
CA GLY A 144 2.30 -7.34 -20.63
C GLY A 144 3.55 -6.64 -20.08
N ASP A 145 4.69 -7.31 -20.15
CA ASP A 145 5.92 -6.85 -19.52
C ASP A 145 6.41 -5.45 -19.98
N THR A 146 6.31 -5.14 -21.27
CA THR A 146 6.63 -3.80 -21.82
C THR A 146 5.64 -2.73 -21.35
N GLY A 147 4.42 -3.12 -20.98
CA GLY A 147 3.41 -2.22 -20.44
C GLY A 147 3.66 -1.86 -18.98
N LEU A 148 4.40 -2.67 -18.21
CA LEU A 148 4.64 -2.43 -16.80
C LEU A 148 5.51 -1.19 -16.55
N SER A 149 6.68 -1.11 -17.20
CA SER A 149 7.60 0.01 -17.02
C SER A 149 6.97 1.33 -17.47
N GLU A 150 6.21 1.31 -18.57
CA GLU A 150 5.43 2.45 -19.05
C GLU A 150 4.31 2.83 -18.07
N HIS A 151 3.58 1.85 -17.52
CA HIS A 151 2.53 2.07 -16.55
C HIS A 151 3.06 2.74 -15.27
N LEU A 152 4.22 2.29 -14.75
CA LEU A 152 4.84 2.92 -13.59
C LEU A 152 5.38 4.32 -13.90
N ALA A 153 5.95 4.52 -15.10
CA ALA A 153 6.48 5.82 -15.55
C ALA A 153 5.38 6.87 -15.73
N THR A 154 4.29 6.51 -16.40
CA THR A 154 3.15 7.41 -16.68
C THR A 154 2.13 7.47 -15.55
N GLY A 155 2.17 6.51 -14.62
CA GLY A 155 1.34 6.42 -13.42
C GLY A 155 2.03 7.02 -12.19
N ILE A 156 2.55 6.16 -11.31
CA ILE A 156 3.10 6.55 -10.00
C ILE A 156 4.24 7.59 -10.14
N ALA A 157 5.19 7.38 -11.06
CA ALA A 157 6.32 8.29 -11.24
C ALA A 157 5.90 9.65 -11.81
N ALA A 158 4.70 9.77 -12.39
CA ALA A 158 4.12 11.02 -12.88
C ALA A 158 3.31 11.78 -11.80
N CYS A 159 3.44 11.39 -10.52
CA CYS A 159 2.80 12.04 -9.38
C CYS A 159 3.78 12.98 -8.66
N HIS A 160 4.37 13.89 -9.43
CA HIS A 160 5.39 14.84 -8.99
C HIS A 160 4.90 16.30 -9.08
N ALA A 161 5.69 17.23 -8.57
CA ALA A 161 5.45 18.68 -8.72
C ALA A 161 5.60 19.11 -10.19
N ALA A 162 4.85 20.13 -10.61
CA ALA A 162 4.81 20.53 -12.02
C ALA A 162 6.17 21.04 -12.55
N ASP A 163 7.00 21.58 -11.67
CA ASP A 163 8.29 22.20 -11.95
C ASP A 163 9.50 21.36 -11.49
N ASP A 164 9.26 20.29 -10.72
CA ASP A 164 10.31 19.39 -10.24
C ASP A 164 9.79 17.95 -10.19
N GLU A 165 10.36 17.09 -11.04
CA GLU A 165 9.97 15.68 -11.11
C GLU A 165 10.49 14.86 -9.91
N ASP A 166 11.48 15.36 -9.16
CA ASP A 166 12.01 14.70 -7.97
C ASP A 166 11.21 15.02 -6.70
N GLU A 167 10.37 16.05 -6.75
CA GLU A 167 9.44 16.37 -5.67
C GLU A 167 8.09 15.71 -5.91
N ILE A 168 7.51 15.12 -4.87
CA ILE A 168 6.16 14.56 -4.95
C ILE A 168 5.12 15.66 -5.21
N ASP A 169 3.97 15.34 -5.80
CA ASP A 169 2.86 16.30 -5.97
C ASP A 169 2.62 17.08 -4.65
N PRO A 170 2.66 18.43 -4.66
CA PRO A 170 2.61 19.23 -3.44
C PRO A 170 1.35 19.02 -2.60
N THR A 171 0.22 18.67 -3.23
CA THR A 171 -1.03 18.41 -2.51
C THR A 171 -0.91 17.11 -1.71
N VAL A 172 -0.37 16.06 -2.35
CA VAL A 172 -0.11 14.78 -1.68
C VAL A 172 0.93 14.95 -0.58
N GLY A 173 2.04 15.64 -0.88
CA GLY A 173 3.10 15.92 0.08
C GLY A 173 2.57 16.68 1.31
N GLN A 174 1.73 17.69 1.11
CA GLN A 174 1.11 18.45 2.20
C GLN A 174 0.24 17.57 3.10
N VAL A 175 -0.64 16.74 2.52
CA VAL A 175 -1.51 15.85 3.29
C VAL A 175 -0.70 14.83 4.06
N TRP A 176 0.29 14.21 3.42
CA TRP A 176 1.14 13.19 4.03
C TRP A 176 1.97 13.74 5.19
N LEU A 177 2.60 14.92 5.01
CA LEU A 177 3.33 15.60 6.07
C LEU A 177 2.40 15.99 7.23
N ALA A 178 1.19 16.47 6.94
CA ALA A 178 0.21 16.79 7.97
C ALA A 178 -0.22 15.56 8.79
N MET A 179 -0.41 14.41 8.13
CA MET A 179 -0.68 13.12 8.78
C MET A 179 0.44 12.73 9.73
N LEU A 180 1.69 12.69 9.23
CA LEU A 180 2.84 12.26 10.01
C LEU A 180 3.14 13.21 11.18
N ALA A 181 3.09 14.53 10.95
CA ALA A 181 3.37 15.52 11.99
C ALA A 181 2.32 15.51 13.12
N ALA A 182 1.05 15.24 12.80
CA ALA A 182 0.00 15.21 13.81
C ALA A 182 0.01 13.90 14.62
N VAL A 183 0.35 12.78 13.99
CA VAL A 183 0.32 11.45 14.65
C VAL A 183 1.64 11.14 15.36
N TYR A 184 2.77 11.65 14.86
CA TYR A 184 4.11 11.38 15.39
C TYR A 184 4.91 12.67 15.64
N PRO A 185 4.38 13.61 16.45
CA PRO A 185 5.09 14.85 16.74
C PRO A 185 6.45 14.60 17.43
N GLU A 186 6.56 13.54 18.22
CA GLU A 186 7.79 13.13 18.90
C GLU A 186 8.89 12.67 17.94
N ASP A 187 8.53 12.01 16.83
CA ASP A 187 9.51 11.43 15.90
C ASP A 187 10.16 12.48 14.99
N LEU A 188 9.56 13.68 14.92
CA LEU A 188 10.10 14.83 14.17
C LEU A 188 11.47 15.26 14.69
N THR A 189 11.78 15.06 15.98
CA THR A 189 13.08 15.43 16.56
C THR A 189 14.23 14.58 16.04
N GLY A 190 13.93 13.36 15.57
CA GLY A 190 14.92 12.46 14.96
C GLY A 190 15.12 12.68 13.46
N GLY A 191 14.65 13.80 12.90
CA GLY A 191 14.71 14.15 11.48
C GLY A 191 13.32 14.10 10.80
N PRO A 192 12.93 15.12 10.02
CA PRO A 192 11.60 15.22 9.45
C PRO A 192 11.35 14.14 8.37
N PRO A 193 10.09 13.83 8.06
CA PRO A 193 9.74 13.04 6.90
C PRO A 193 10.08 13.82 5.62
N LEU A 194 10.57 13.12 4.60
CA LEU A 194 11.01 13.71 3.33
C LEU A 194 10.32 13.05 2.12
N PRO A 195 9.02 13.27 1.90
CA PRO A 195 8.28 12.65 0.79
C PRO A 195 8.91 12.84 -0.60
N GLY A 196 9.46 14.02 -0.91
CA GLY A 196 10.20 14.25 -2.16
C GLY A 196 11.42 13.33 -2.28
N ALA A 197 12.21 13.19 -1.22
CA ALA A 197 13.36 12.28 -1.23
C ALA A 197 12.96 10.78 -1.36
N TRP A 198 11.75 10.43 -0.91
CA TRP A 198 11.21 9.08 -1.10
C TRP A 198 10.75 8.89 -2.54
N HIS A 199 10.09 9.89 -3.13
CA HIS A 199 9.64 9.89 -4.52
C HIS A 199 10.81 9.85 -5.51
N CYS A 200 11.83 10.69 -5.32
CA CYS A 200 13.08 10.63 -6.06
C CYS A 200 13.73 9.24 -5.98
N GLY A 201 13.75 8.60 -4.80
CA GLY A 201 14.24 7.24 -4.65
C GLY A 201 13.46 6.20 -5.47
N PHE A 202 12.13 6.32 -5.54
CA PHE A 202 11.30 5.49 -6.42
C PHE A 202 11.64 5.70 -7.89
N ARG A 203 11.79 6.96 -8.34
CA ARG A 203 12.16 7.29 -9.71
C ARG A 203 13.54 6.75 -10.08
N ASP A 204 14.51 6.83 -9.19
CA ASP A 204 15.86 6.28 -9.38
C ASP A 204 15.83 4.75 -9.61
N ILE A 205 14.95 4.03 -8.91
CA ILE A 205 14.75 2.60 -9.12
C ILE A 205 14.16 2.35 -10.50
N LEU A 206 13.12 3.09 -10.87
CA LEU A 206 12.48 2.95 -12.17
C LEU A 206 13.46 3.26 -13.32
N ALA A 207 14.26 4.32 -13.19
CA ALA A 207 15.29 4.69 -14.15
C ALA A 207 16.39 3.62 -14.26
N ALA A 208 16.82 3.04 -13.14
CA ALA A 208 17.79 1.94 -13.14
C ALA A 208 17.25 0.68 -13.82
N MET A 209 15.93 0.48 -13.78
CA MET A 209 15.22 -0.64 -14.39
C MET A 209 14.62 -0.28 -15.76
N ALA A 210 14.95 0.89 -16.32
CA ALA A 210 14.42 1.32 -17.62
C ALA A 210 14.84 0.31 -18.71
N GLY A 211 13.86 -0.40 -19.27
CA GLY A 211 14.07 -1.49 -20.24
C GLY A 211 13.99 -2.91 -19.64
N ALA A 212 13.79 -3.05 -18.33
CA ALA A 212 13.36 -4.30 -17.73
C ALA A 212 11.92 -4.59 -18.17
N ASN A 213 11.75 -5.73 -18.84
CA ASN A 213 10.46 -6.31 -19.21
C ASN A 213 10.07 -7.38 -18.18
N HIS A 214 10.21 -7.12 -16.89
CA HIS A 214 9.78 -8.02 -15.81
C HIS A 214 9.59 -7.22 -14.52
N LEU A 215 8.86 -7.79 -13.57
CA LEU A 215 8.70 -7.24 -12.22
C LEU A 215 10.09 -7.07 -11.57
N PHE A 216 10.30 -5.96 -10.87
CA PHE A 216 11.56 -5.66 -10.20
C PHE A 216 11.33 -5.27 -8.73
N PRO A 217 12.24 -5.61 -7.81
CA PRO A 217 12.08 -5.24 -6.41
C PRO A 217 12.22 -3.72 -6.21
N PHE A 218 11.25 -3.09 -5.55
CA PHE A 218 11.37 -1.68 -5.17
C PHE A 218 12.48 -1.46 -4.11
N ALA A 219 12.69 -2.39 -3.18
CA ALA A 219 13.71 -2.22 -2.13
C ALA A 219 15.16 -2.44 -2.62
N ARG A 220 15.80 -1.39 -3.14
CA ARG A 220 17.18 -1.34 -3.67
C ARG A 220 18.25 -1.84 -2.68
N HIS A 221 18.09 -1.55 -1.39
CA HIS A 221 19.05 -1.90 -0.33
C HIS A 221 19.17 -3.41 -0.03
N VAL A 222 18.18 -4.20 -0.41
CA VAL A 222 18.10 -5.63 -0.04
C VAL A 222 18.26 -6.53 -1.27
N SER A 223 18.01 -6.01 -2.48
CA SER A 223 18.19 -6.74 -3.74
C SER A 223 19.66 -7.10 -3.99
N ALA A 224 20.60 -6.21 -3.64
CA ALA A 224 22.03 -6.44 -3.82
C ALA A 224 22.59 -7.57 -2.93
N ASP A 225 22.04 -7.75 -1.72
CA ASP A 225 22.55 -8.70 -0.73
C ASP A 225 21.90 -10.10 -0.85
N LEU A 226 20.69 -10.21 -1.41
CA LEU A 226 19.94 -11.47 -1.46
C LEU A 226 19.82 -12.10 -2.86
N ASN A 227 20.19 -11.40 -3.95
CA ASN A 227 20.12 -11.91 -5.33
C ASN A 227 18.75 -12.52 -5.70
N ILE A 228 17.65 -11.94 -5.20
CA ILE A 228 16.28 -12.43 -5.45
C ILE A 228 15.69 -11.65 -6.63
N ALA A 229 15.39 -12.36 -7.71
CA ALA A 229 14.65 -11.86 -8.86
C ALA A 229 13.20 -12.36 -8.82
N TYR A 230 12.27 -11.60 -9.41
CA TYR A 230 10.88 -12.06 -9.52
C TYR A 230 10.80 -13.33 -10.37
N PRO A 231 9.98 -14.33 -9.98
CA PRO A 231 9.76 -15.49 -10.82
C PRO A 231 8.99 -15.07 -12.08
N THR A 232 9.31 -15.72 -13.19
CA THR A 232 8.47 -15.72 -14.39
C THR A 232 7.18 -16.49 -14.12
N GLU A 233 6.13 -16.30 -14.92
CA GLU A 233 4.86 -17.03 -14.74
C GLU A 233 5.06 -18.57 -14.66
N SER A 234 5.96 -19.10 -15.49
CA SER A 234 6.32 -20.52 -15.52
C SER A 234 7.16 -21.00 -14.33
N SER A 235 7.78 -20.09 -13.58
CA SER A 235 8.62 -20.40 -12.42
C SER A 235 7.98 -20.02 -11.08
N ILE A 236 6.70 -19.64 -11.10
CA ILE A 236 5.92 -19.49 -9.87
C ILE A 236 5.80 -20.85 -9.18
N ASP A 237 6.48 -20.98 -8.05
CA ASP A 237 6.26 -22.06 -7.09
C ASP A 237 4.84 -21.95 -6.52
N THR A 238 3.99 -22.90 -6.91
CA THR A 238 2.58 -22.96 -6.54
C THR A 238 2.35 -23.20 -5.06
N SER A 239 3.38 -23.60 -4.29
CA SER A 239 3.29 -23.68 -2.83
C SER A 239 3.16 -22.31 -2.14
N TYR A 240 3.38 -21.21 -2.88
CA TYR A 240 3.10 -19.84 -2.44
C TYR A 240 1.73 -19.32 -2.88
N THR A 241 0.98 -20.09 -3.69
CA THR A 241 -0.30 -19.64 -4.26
C THR A 241 -1.46 -20.60 -4.06
N LEU A 242 -1.22 -21.88 -3.78
CA LEU A 242 -2.27 -22.89 -3.60
C LEU A 242 -2.26 -23.44 -2.18
N GLN A 243 -3.46 -23.71 -1.64
CA GLN A 243 -3.68 -24.37 -0.34
C GLN A 243 -2.86 -23.75 0.82
N LEU A 244 -2.76 -22.42 0.82
CA LEU A 244 -2.05 -21.67 1.85
C LEU A 244 -2.76 -21.84 3.20
N ARG A 245 -1.96 -21.99 4.25
CA ARG A 245 -2.48 -22.07 5.62
C ARG A 245 -3.01 -20.71 6.04
N THR A 246 -4.33 -20.58 6.17
CA THR A 246 -4.96 -19.38 6.73
C THR A 246 -5.52 -19.64 8.13
N PRO A 247 -5.86 -18.59 8.89
CA PRO A 247 -6.60 -18.74 10.15
C PRO A 247 -7.89 -19.56 10.04
N GLU A 248 -8.55 -19.57 8.89
CA GLU A 248 -9.86 -20.18 8.67
C GLU A 248 -9.77 -21.50 7.87
N GLY A 249 -8.57 -22.08 7.76
CA GLY A 249 -8.30 -23.29 6.98
C GLY A 249 -7.54 -23.03 5.67
N PRO A 250 -7.22 -24.06 4.87
CA PRO A 250 -6.51 -23.88 3.62
C PRO A 250 -7.30 -23.03 2.61
N MET A 251 -6.63 -22.05 1.99
CA MET A 251 -7.19 -21.23 0.89
C MET A 251 -6.14 -21.00 -0.19
N ASP A 252 -6.58 -20.87 -1.44
CA ASP A 252 -5.70 -20.42 -2.53
C ASP A 252 -5.53 -18.89 -2.46
N TYR A 253 -4.39 -18.40 -2.92
CA TYR A 253 -4.01 -16.99 -2.85
C TYR A 253 -5.00 -16.07 -3.58
N GLU A 254 -5.62 -16.53 -4.68
CA GLU A 254 -6.67 -15.77 -5.37
C GLU A 254 -7.87 -15.47 -4.45
N ALA A 255 -8.27 -16.44 -3.61
CA ALA A 255 -9.35 -16.23 -2.64
C ALA A 255 -8.93 -15.30 -1.49
N ILE A 256 -7.67 -15.37 -1.06
CA ILE A 256 -7.09 -14.47 -0.05
C ILE A 256 -7.02 -13.04 -0.60
N TYR A 257 -6.57 -12.87 -1.84
CA TYR A 257 -6.56 -11.58 -2.54
C TYR A 257 -7.97 -11.03 -2.70
N GLY A 258 -8.94 -11.88 -3.09
CA GLY A 258 -10.35 -11.50 -3.15
C GLY A 258 -10.89 -10.99 -1.81
N ARG A 259 -10.48 -11.62 -0.70
CA ARG A 259 -10.78 -11.13 0.66
C ARG A 259 -10.12 -9.78 0.93
N ALA A 260 -8.85 -9.61 0.59
CA ALA A 260 -8.14 -8.34 0.78
C ALA A 260 -8.87 -7.21 0.06
N ARG A 261 -9.25 -7.39 -1.21
CA ARG A 261 -10.07 -6.43 -1.97
C ARG A 261 -11.41 -6.13 -1.29
N SER A 262 -12.12 -7.13 -0.79
CA SER A 262 -13.39 -6.91 -0.09
C SER A 262 -13.20 -6.09 1.19
N ASN A 263 -12.13 -6.34 1.95
CA ASN A 263 -11.79 -5.54 3.12
C ASN A 263 -11.41 -4.11 2.75
N VAL A 264 -10.64 -3.92 1.66
CA VAL A 264 -10.27 -2.60 1.13
C VAL A 264 -11.53 -1.80 0.82
N LEU A 265 -12.49 -2.39 0.10
CA LEU A 265 -13.76 -1.74 -0.22
C LEU A 265 -14.57 -1.36 1.03
N ALA A 266 -14.58 -2.21 2.07
CA ALA A 266 -15.26 -1.92 3.32
C ALA A 266 -14.64 -0.71 4.06
N VAL A 267 -13.31 -0.65 4.12
CA VAL A 267 -12.59 0.48 4.73
C VAL A 267 -12.73 1.75 3.89
N TRP A 268 -12.67 1.63 2.56
CA TRP A 268 -12.94 2.74 1.64
C TRP A 268 -14.31 3.33 1.84
N LYS A 269 -15.34 2.51 2.06
CA LYS A 269 -16.68 3.01 2.35
C LYS A 269 -16.70 3.86 3.62
N GLY A 270 -16.03 3.39 4.69
CA GLY A 270 -15.90 4.16 5.93
C GLY A 270 -15.14 5.48 5.75
N LEU A 271 -14.07 5.48 4.96
CA LEU A 271 -13.31 6.69 4.65
C LEU A 271 -14.09 7.66 3.77
N ASP A 272 -14.80 7.15 2.77
CA ASP A 272 -15.72 7.92 1.96
C ASP A 272 -16.66 8.65 2.90
N ASP A 273 -17.50 7.95 3.67
CA ASP A 273 -18.47 8.57 4.59
C ASP A 273 -17.85 9.71 5.42
N ALA A 274 -16.66 9.47 6.01
CA ALA A 274 -15.92 10.44 6.80
C ALA A 274 -15.39 11.66 6.03
N LEU A 275 -15.04 11.54 4.74
CA LEU A 275 -14.57 12.66 3.91
C LEU A 275 -15.64 13.74 3.67
N ILE A 276 -16.92 13.42 3.84
CA ILE A 276 -18.03 14.37 3.68
C ILE A 276 -18.65 14.74 5.03
N GLU A 277 -18.85 13.76 5.91
CA GLU A 277 -19.51 13.97 7.20
C GLU A 277 -18.53 14.41 8.30
N GLY A 278 -17.22 14.32 8.04
CA GLY A 278 -16.15 14.57 9.02
C GLY A 278 -15.97 13.44 10.03
N ARG A 279 -16.80 12.40 9.98
CA ARG A 279 -16.79 11.22 10.85
C ARG A 279 -17.38 10.02 10.12
N SER A 280 -17.05 8.81 10.56
CA SER A 280 -17.85 7.62 10.25
C SER A 280 -17.64 6.60 11.36
N ASP A 281 -18.69 5.84 11.69
CA ASP A 281 -18.58 4.84 12.76
C ASP A 281 -17.58 3.74 12.39
N ALA A 282 -17.44 3.44 11.09
CA ALA A 282 -16.41 2.53 10.60
C ALA A 282 -14.99 3.04 10.88
N LEU A 283 -14.72 4.33 10.66
CA LEU A 283 -13.42 4.94 10.94
C LEU A 283 -13.19 5.16 12.45
N ASP A 284 -14.23 5.50 13.20
CA ASP A 284 -14.17 5.72 14.65
C ASP A 284 -13.85 4.42 15.41
N THR A 285 -14.27 3.27 14.88
CA THR A 285 -14.03 1.96 15.47
C THR A 285 -12.76 1.27 14.98
N LEU A 286 -12.02 1.86 14.02
CA LEU A 286 -10.73 1.30 13.60
C LEU A 286 -9.74 1.25 14.76
N GLU A 287 -9.21 0.06 14.99
CA GLU A 287 -8.10 -0.21 15.88
C GLU A 287 -6.75 0.12 15.21
N ASP A 288 -5.69 0.29 16.00
CA ASP A 288 -4.36 0.41 15.44
C ASP A 288 -3.83 -0.97 15.07
N TRP A 289 -2.96 -1.01 14.07
CA TRP A 289 -2.66 -2.21 13.31
C TRP A 289 -1.16 -2.47 13.26
N ASN A 290 -0.77 -3.72 13.48
CA ASN A 290 0.56 -4.19 13.14
C ASN A 290 0.47 -4.86 11.77
N LEU A 291 0.89 -4.13 10.74
CA LEU A 291 0.76 -4.55 9.35
C LEU A 291 1.49 -5.88 9.11
N ASP A 292 2.70 -6.07 9.66
CA ASP A 292 3.50 -7.30 9.50
C ASP A 292 2.83 -8.58 10.02
N THR A 293 1.85 -8.46 10.92
CA THR A 293 1.20 -9.63 11.57
C THR A 293 -0.30 -9.73 11.28
N GLY A 294 -0.89 -8.67 10.74
CA GLY A 294 -2.34 -8.51 10.59
C GLY A 294 -3.12 -8.46 11.90
N ARG A 295 -2.44 -8.09 13.00
CA ARG A 295 -3.04 -8.04 14.35
C ARG A 295 -3.33 -6.62 14.79
N SER A 296 -4.41 -6.49 15.55
CA SER A 296 -4.72 -5.30 16.34
C SER A 296 -3.65 -5.08 17.41
N VAL A 297 -3.16 -3.85 17.54
CA VAL A 297 -2.22 -3.47 18.60
C VAL A 297 -2.91 -3.50 19.97
N GLN A 298 -4.21 -3.21 20.01
CA GLN A 298 -5.00 -3.16 21.24
C GLN A 298 -5.34 -4.56 21.76
N THR A 299 -5.72 -5.48 20.89
CA THR A 299 -6.26 -6.78 21.30
C THR A 299 -5.35 -7.97 21.00
N GLY A 300 -4.35 -7.80 20.14
CA GLY A 300 -3.49 -8.89 19.64
C GLY A 300 -4.20 -9.86 18.70
N LYS A 301 -5.48 -9.63 18.39
CA LYS A 301 -6.29 -10.50 17.52
C LYS A 301 -6.11 -10.12 16.07
N LEU A 302 -6.28 -11.10 15.18
CA LEU A 302 -6.33 -10.85 13.75
C LEU A 302 -7.57 -10.01 13.40
N VAL A 303 -7.38 -8.95 12.62
CA VAL A 303 -8.46 -7.99 12.33
C VAL A 303 -9.42 -8.53 11.26
N PHE A 304 -8.88 -9.09 10.18
CA PHE A 304 -9.67 -9.53 9.02
C PHE A 304 -9.88 -11.05 8.95
N TRP A 305 -9.62 -11.74 10.05
CA TRP A 305 -9.68 -13.20 10.15
C TRP A 305 -10.33 -13.65 11.45
N ARG A 306 -11.06 -14.75 11.37
CA ARG A 306 -11.61 -15.43 12.54
C ARG A 306 -10.67 -16.57 12.92
N GLU A 307 -10.10 -16.49 14.12
CA GLU A 307 -9.40 -17.65 14.68
C GLU A 307 -10.46 -18.62 15.25
N PRO A 308 -10.35 -19.94 15.00
CA PRO A 308 -11.19 -20.92 15.67
C PRO A 308 -11.06 -20.77 17.19
N ALA A 309 -12.19 -20.79 17.89
CA ALA A 309 -12.23 -20.77 19.34
C ALA A 309 -11.60 -22.02 19.96
#